data_AF-A0A965JSQ8-F1
#
_entry.id   AF-A0A965JSQ8-F1
#
_cell.length_a   1.000
_cell.length_b   1.000
_cell.length_c   1.000
_cell.angle_alpha   90.00
_cell.angle_beta   90.00
_cell.angle_gamma   90.00
#
_symmetry.space_group_name_H-M   'P 1'
#
loop_
_entity.id
_entity.type
_entity.pdbx_description
1 polymer ?
#
loop_
_entity_poly.entity_id
_entity_poly.type
_entity_poly.pdbx_seq_one_letter_code
_entity_poly.pdbx_strand_id
1 'polypeptide(L)'
;MKNQKNNFAFIDSQNLHLAIRDQGWKLDFKKFRTYLREKFFVTKAFIFMGYVSGNEQLYLVLQKIGYIVVFKPTLVLKKDGTVKGNVNAELVLHAMIEFQNYEKP
;
A
#
# COMPACT_ATOMS: atom_id res chain seq x y z
N MET A 1 10.40 -29.19 -8.29
CA MET A 1 9.84 -28.33 -7.22
C MET A 1 9.12 -27.18 -7.90
N LYS A 2 7.82 -26.94 -7.62
CA LYS A 2 7.10 -25.81 -8.23
C LYS A 2 7.72 -24.52 -7.70
N ASN A 3 8.22 -23.65 -8.59
CA ASN A 3 8.61 -22.28 -8.23
C ASN A 3 7.49 -21.67 -7.38
N GLN A 4 7.75 -21.44 -6.09
CA GLN A 4 6.83 -20.67 -5.26
C GLN A 4 6.77 -19.27 -5.87
N LYS A 5 5.61 -18.89 -6.37
CA LYS A 5 5.40 -17.56 -6.94
C LYS A 5 5.61 -16.53 -5.83
N ASN A 6 6.61 -15.66 -5.99
CA ASN A 6 7.01 -14.67 -5.00
C ASN A 6 6.56 -13.27 -5.45
N ASN A 7 5.25 -13.07 -5.53
CA ASN A 7 4.71 -11.83 -6.08
C ASN A 7 4.72 -10.74 -5.02
N PHE A 8 5.12 -9.53 -5.41
CA PHE A 8 5.02 -8.35 -4.54
C PHE A 8 3.86 -7.48 -5.01
N ALA A 9 3.13 -6.90 -4.06
CA ALA A 9 2.07 -5.94 -4.34
C ALA A 9 2.52 -4.54 -3.93
N PHE A 10 2.29 -3.57 -4.82
CA PHE A 10 2.55 -2.15 -4.58
C PHE A 10 1.20 -1.43 -4.69
N ILE A 11 0.70 -0.96 -3.56
CA ILE A 11 -0.70 -0.53 -3.42
C ILE A 11 -0.74 0.96 -3.11
N ASP A 12 -1.37 1.74 -4.00
CA ASP A 12 -1.75 3.11 -3.69
C ASP A 12 -3.01 3.11 -2.80
N SER A 13 -2.84 3.45 -1.52
CA SER A 13 -3.94 3.43 -0.55
C SER A 13 -5.04 4.44 -0.86
N GLN A 14 -4.68 5.59 -1.42
CA GLN A 14 -5.63 6.68 -1.64
C GLN A 14 -6.51 6.35 -2.85
N ASN A 15 -5.90 5.89 -3.95
CA ASN A 15 -6.64 5.43 -5.11
C ASN A 15 -7.54 4.23 -4.79
N LEU A 16 -7.03 3.26 -4.01
CA LEU A 16 -7.83 2.12 -3.56
C LEU A 16 -9.03 2.57 -2.70
N HIS A 17 -8.81 3.45 -1.73
CA HIS A 17 -9.89 3.93 -0.86
C HIS A 17 -10.96 4.70 -1.64
N LEU A 18 -10.56 5.62 -2.52
CA LEU A 18 -11.50 6.41 -3.32
C LEU A 18 -12.31 5.53 -4.27
N ALA A 19 -11.67 4.60 -4.99
CA ALA A 19 -12.35 3.71 -5.92
C ALA A 19 -13.36 2.78 -5.23
N ILE A 20 -13.00 2.21 -4.08
CA ILE A 20 -13.90 1.34 -3.31
C ILE A 20 -15.09 2.13 -2.73
N ARG A 21 -14.84 3.36 -2.24
CA ARG A 21 -15.89 4.23 -1.71
C ARG A 21 -16.86 4.70 -2.79
N ASP A 22 -16.37 5.01 -3.98
CA ASP A 22 -17.19 5.40 -5.14
C ASP A 22 -18.16 4.29 -5.55
N GLN A 23 -17.78 3.03 -5.32
CA GLN A 23 -18.64 1.85 -5.50
C GLN A 23 -19.57 1.59 -4.31
N GLY A 24 -19.56 2.43 -3.27
CA GLY A 24 -20.38 2.27 -2.07
C GLY A 24 -19.88 1.19 -1.10
N TRP A 25 -18.65 0.70 -1.28
CA TRP A 25 -18.10 -0.38 -0.48
C TRP A 25 -17.16 0.15 0.60
N LYS A 26 -16.95 -0.65 1.65
CA LYS A 26 -15.92 -0.43 2.66
C LYS A 26 -14.93 -1.59 2.62
N LEU A 27 -13.66 -1.27 2.35
CA LEU A 27 -12.63 -2.30 2.27
C LEU A 27 -12.28 -2.85 3.65
N ASP A 28 -12.32 -4.17 3.79
CA ASP A 28 -11.67 -4.89 4.89
C ASP A 28 -10.24 -5.24 4.48
N PHE A 29 -9.27 -4.52 5.05
CA PHE A 29 -7.85 -4.71 4.74
C PHE A 29 -7.31 -6.09 5.12
N LYS A 30 -7.87 -6.76 6.14
CA LYS A 30 -7.42 -8.10 6.54
C LYS A 30 -7.87 -9.14 5.50
N LYS A 31 -9.13 -9.06 5.08
CA LYS A 31 -9.66 -9.91 4.00
C LYS A 31 -8.93 -9.62 2.69
N PHE A 32 -8.68 -8.35 2.37
CA PHE A 32 -7.94 -7.98 1.18
C PHE A 32 -6.51 -8.54 1.18
N ARG A 33 -5.77 -8.45 2.30
CA ARG A 33 -4.43 -9.05 2.42
C ARG A 33 -4.44 -10.56 2.22
N THR A 34 -5.45 -11.22 2.77
CA THR A 34 -5.66 -12.66 2.65
C THR A 34 -5.93 -13.04 1.19
N TYR A 35 -6.81 -12.29 0.52
CA TYR A 35 -7.11 -12.47 -0.89
C TYR A 35 -5.87 -12.30 -1.79
N LEU A 36 -5.07 -11.25 -1.56
CA LEU A 36 -3.81 -11.04 -2.30
C LEU A 36 -2.84 -12.21 -2.12
N ARG A 37 -2.71 -12.72 -0.90
CA ARG A 37 -1.85 -13.87 -0.59
C ARG A 37 -2.34 -15.13 -1.30
N GLU A 38 -3.62 -15.44 -1.21
CA GLU A 38 -4.15 -16.73 -1.65
C GLU A 38 -4.43 -16.78 -3.15
N LYS A 39 -4.95 -15.70 -3.72
CA LYS A 39 -5.29 -15.63 -5.14
C LYS A 39 -4.09 -15.33 -6.01
N PHE A 40 -3.21 -14.45 -5.54
CA PHE A 40 -2.10 -13.92 -6.33
C PHE A 40 -0.73 -14.29 -5.79
N PHE A 41 -0.63 -15.12 -4.74
CA PHE A 41 0.64 -15.54 -4.14
C PHE A 41 1.50 -14.34 -3.69
N VAL A 42 0.84 -13.27 -3.21
CA VAL A 42 1.54 -12.06 -2.76
C VAL A 42 2.22 -12.31 -1.42
N THR A 43 3.55 -12.37 -1.43
CA THR A 43 4.39 -12.59 -0.25
C THR A 43 4.65 -11.27 0.49
N LYS A 44 5.01 -10.20 -0.23
CA LYS A 44 5.14 -8.84 0.31
C LYS A 44 4.08 -7.90 -0.26
N ALA A 45 3.43 -7.13 0.61
CA ALA A 45 2.43 -6.13 0.21
C ALA A 45 2.83 -4.76 0.76
N PHE A 46 3.37 -3.90 -0.10
CA PHE A 46 3.68 -2.52 0.20
C PHE A 46 2.42 -1.67 0.00
N ILE A 47 2.06 -0.86 1.00
CA ILE A 47 0.97 0.09 0.92
C ILE A 47 1.49 1.51 1.10
N PHE A 48 1.29 2.33 0.08
CA PHE A 48 1.82 3.68 -0.02
C PHE A 48 0.76 4.68 0.41
N MET A 49 1.15 5.61 1.29
CA MET A 49 0.24 6.64 1.78
C MET A 49 0.98 7.89 2.26
N GLY A 50 0.26 9.03 2.27
CA GLY A 50 0.74 10.22 2.97
C GLY A 50 0.71 10.02 4.48
N TYR A 51 1.76 10.46 5.17
CA TYR A 51 1.77 10.50 6.63
C TYR A 51 0.86 11.63 7.15
N VAL A 52 -0.09 11.29 8.00
CA VAL A 52 -1.00 12.24 8.64
C VAL A 52 -0.97 11.97 10.13
N SER A 53 -0.54 12.95 10.92
CA SER A 53 -0.53 12.83 12.38
C SER A 53 -1.96 12.63 12.89
N GLY A 54 -2.13 11.74 13.86
CA GLY A 54 -3.43 11.30 14.39
C GLY A 54 -3.95 9.98 13.79
N ASN A 55 -3.35 9.50 12.69
CA ASN A 55 -3.71 8.22 12.07
C ASN A 55 -2.79 7.06 12.46
N GLU A 56 -2.00 7.20 13.53
CA GLU A 56 -0.99 6.22 13.93
C GLU A 56 -1.61 4.84 14.22
N GLN A 57 -2.82 4.80 14.78
CA GLN A 57 -3.53 3.56 15.03
C GLN A 57 -3.86 2.79 13.74
N LEU A 58 -4.26 3.50 12.67
CA LEU A 58 -4.51 2.90 11.36
C LEU A 58 -3.24 2.26 10.81
N TYR A 59 -2.11 2.98 10.91
CA TYR A 59 -0.81 2.50 10.42
C TYR A 59 -0.38 1.24 11.15
N LEU A 60 -0.52 1.22 12.49
CA LEU A 60 -0.23 0.05 13.31
C LEU A 60 -1.11 -1.15 12.95
N VAL A 61 -2.40 -0.92 12.67
CA VAL A 61 -3.32 -2.00 12.26
C VAL A 61 -2.90 -2.58 10.90
N LEU A 62 -2.57 -1.74 9.91
CA LEU A 62 -2.09 -2.19 8.60
C LEU A 62 -0.80 -3.01 8.73
N GLN A 63 0.16 -2.55 9.54
CA GLN A 63 1.39 -3.29 9.81
C GLN A 63 1.12 -4.64 10.47
N LYS A 64 0.26 -4.69 11.50
CA LYS A 64 -0.14 -5.94 12.17
C LYS A 64 -0.84 -6.94 11.23
N ILE A 65 -1.56 -6.46 10.23
CA ILE A 65 -2.19 -7.30 9.19
C ILE A 65 -1.13 -7.90 8.24
N GLY A 66 0.07 -7.31 8.16
CA GLY A 66 1.16 -7.76 7.29
C GLY A 66 1.33 -6.92 6.02
N TYR A 67 0.97 -5.64 6.09
CA TYR A 67 1.36 -4.65 5.08
C TYR A 67 2.67 -3.96 5.49
N ILE A 68 3.53 -3.69 4.50
CA ILE A 68 4.69 -2.82 4.66
C ILE A 68 4.22 -1.41 4.32
N VAL A 69 4.03 -0.57 5.35
CA VAL A 69 3.53 0.79 5.17
C VAL A 69 4.69 1.70 4.74
N VAL A 70 4.56 2.31 3.57
CA VAL A 70 5.54 3.25 3.02
C VAL A 70 4.93 4.65 3.05
N PHE A 71 5.54 5.53 3.85
CA PHE A 71 5.07 6.89 4.02
C PHE A 71 5.71 7.84 3.02
N LYS A 72 4.88 8.71 2.45
CA LYS A 72 5.32 9.94 1.80
C LYS A 72 5.20 11.11 2.77
N PRO A 73 6.21 11.99 2.86
CA PRO A 73 6.04 13.29 3.52
C PRO A 73 4.88 14.05 2.86
N THR A 74 3.84 14.36 3.63
CA THR A 74 2.72 15.15 3.10
C THR A 74 3.14 16.61 2.97
N LEU A 75 3.04 17.16 1.76
CA LEU A 75 3.17 18.60 1.56
C LEU A 75 1.81 19.24 1.81
N VAL A 76 1.69 20.00 2.90
CA VAL A 76 0.56 20.88 3.13
C VAL A 76 0.74 22.10 2.25
N LEU A 77 -0.07 22.23 1.20
CA LEU A 77 -0.03 23.42 0.35
C LEU A 77 -0.69 24.58 1.10
N LYS A 78 0.12 25.60 1.43
CA LYS A 78 -0.25 26.74 2.27
C LYS A 78 -1.35 27.65 1.72
N LYS A 79 -1.79 27.47 0.46
CA LYS A 79 -2.73 28.40 -0.19
C LYS A 79 -4.20 28.06 0.08
N ASP A 80 -4.50 26.84 0.52
CA ASP A 80 -5.87 26.31 0.48
C ASP A 80 -6.10 25.15 1.48
N GLY A 81 -5.08 24.73 2.24
CA GLY A 81 -5.20 23.62 3.21
C GLY A 81 -5.27 22.23 2.57
N THR A 82 -5.26 22.17 1.24
CA THR A 82 -5.29 20.93 0.46
C THR A 82 -3.98 20.16 0.64
N VAL A 83 -4.06 18.98 1.24
CA VAL A 83 -2.94 18.06 1.36
C VAL A 83 -2.79 17.29 0.04
N LYS A 84 -1.69 17.52 -0.70
CA LYS A 84 -1.34 16.69 -1.86
C LYS A 84 -0.39 15.58 -1.43
N GLY A 85 -0.85 14.34 -1.55
CA GLY A 85 -0.13 13.13 -1.14
C GLY A 85 -0.03 12.08 -2.25
N ASN A 86 0.10 12.48 -3.53
CA ASN A 86 0.29 11.53 -4.62
C ASN A 86 1.57 10.71 -4.39
N VAL A 87 1.48 9.37 -4.47
CA VAL A 87 2.56 8.42 -4.20
C VAL A 87 3.14 7.77 -5.47
N ASN A 88 2.76 8.22 -6.67
CA ASN A 88 3.14 7.56 -7.94
C ASN A 88 4.66 7.39 -8.10
N ALA A 89 5.44 8.44 -7.80
CA ALA A 89 6.89 8.40 -7.95
C ALA A 89 7.54 7.43 -6.95
N GLU A 90 7.07 7.44 -5.70
CA GLU A 90 7.53 6.55 -4.63
C GLU A 90 7.18 5.10 -4.94
N LEU A 91 5.98 4.85 -5.47
CA LEU A 91 5.53 3.52 -5.88
C LEU A 91 6.44 2.96 -6.99
N VAL A 92 6.70 3.75 -8.03
CA VAL A 92 7.63 3.35 -9.12
C VAL A 92 9.03 3.11 -8.58
N LEU A 93 9.57 4.03 -7.78
CA LEU A 93 10.92 3.91 -7.23
C LEU A 93 11.06 2.66 -6.35
N HIS A 94 10.11 2.41 -5.46
CA HIS A 94 10.15 1.22 -4.60
C HIS A 94 10.01 -0.08 -5.39
N ALA A 95 9.18 -0.10 -6.44
CA ALA A 95 9.11 -1.26 -7.33
C ALA A 95 10.44 -1.53 -8.05
N MET A 96 11.20 -0.48 -8.38
CA MET A 96 12.54 -0.63 -8.96
C MET A 96 13.58 -1.07 -7.93
N ILE A 97 13.51 -0.58 -6.69
CA ILE A 97 14.40 -1.02 -5.60
C ILE A 97 14.20 -2.51 -5.31
N GLU A 98 12.95 -2.98 -5.27
CA GLU A 98 12.63 -4.38 -4.99
C GLU A 98 12.80 -5.31 -6.19
N PHE A 99 13.09 -4.78 -7.38
CA PHE A 99 13.18 -5.56 -8.62
C PHE A 99 14.12 -6.77 -8.51
N GLN A 100 15.28 -6.59 -7.89
CA GLN A 100 16.26 -7.66 -7.68
C GLN A 100 15.84 -8.69 -6.63
N ASN A 101 14.75 -8.46 -5.91
CA ASN A 101 14.26 -9.33 -4.84
C ASN A 101 13.06 -10.17 -5.25
N TYR A 102 12.50 -9.97 -6.46
CA TYR A 102 11.34 -10.72 -6.92
C TYR A 102 11.62 -12.22 -7.07
N GLU A 103 12.85 -12.59 -7.42
CA GLU A 103 13.24 -14.00 -7.57
C GLU A 103 13.88 -14.59 -6.30
N LYS A 104 14.06 -13.78 -5.24
CA LYS A 104 14.66 -14.25 -3.99
C LYS A 104 13.58 -14.86 -3.09
N PRO A 105 13.75 -16.10 -2.62
CA PRO A 105 12.78 -16.77 -1.77
C PRO A 105 12.58 -16.07 -0.42
#